data_AF-A0A7C5MQ17-F1
#
_entry.id   AF-A0A7C5MQ17-F1
#
_cell.length_a   1.000
_cell.length_b   1.000
_cell.length_c   1.000
_cell.angle_alpha   90.00
_cell.angle_beta   90.00
_cell.angle_gamma   90.00
#
_symmetry.space_group_name_H-M   'P 1'
#
loop_
_entity.id
_entity.type
_entity.pdbx_description
1 polymer ?
#
loop_
_entity_poly.entity_id
_entity_poly.type
_entity_poly.pdbx_seq_one_letter_code
_entity_poly.pdbx_strand_id
1 'polypeptide(L)'
;MDVGLIIGLLGLAIAGISLYVMLYALGFFQYLGGKKPSLIPPVSRQELEDRLLSLNDPSKPYQIAKGDEADLVAEWKIDDSKWWGVFNKSGLKYVYRASLLLDEKRHSVRCYEQLVHITWTAGIDDVKPYVSYQKSFFGGRILYKKEKAKGYGIKQLKTLEVGKMYDYKFDIDEIRGPIIAVVEESGWEWVPVTAKKHIKR
;
A
#
# COMPACT_ATOMS: atom_id res chain seq x y z
N MET A 1 20.96 48.72 9.97
CA MET A 1 20.84 47.25 10.04
C MET A 1 22.11 46.65 9.46
N ASP A 2 22.76 45.74 10.18
CA ASP A 2 24.00 45.10 9.77
C ASP A 2 23.75 44.21 8.53
N VAL A 3 24.62 44.29 7.52
CA VAL A 3 24.55 43.50 6.29
C VAL A 3 24.54 41.99 6.62
N GLY A 4 25.25 41.59 7.68
CA GLY A 4 25.24 40.20 8.17
C GLY A 4 23.88 39.74 8.69
N LEU A 5 23.10 40.63 9.31
CA LEU A 5 21.76 40.34 9.81
C LEU A 5 20.77 40.11 8.64
N ILE A 6 20.90 40.91 7.57
CA ILE A 6 20.05 40.83 6.38
C ILE A 6 20.30 39.53 5.62
N ILE A 7 21.57 39.15 5.44
CA ILE A 7 21.97 37.90 4.77
C ILE A 7 21.50 36.68 5.59
N GLY A 8 21.64 36.72 6.92
CA GLY A 8 21.17 35.64 7.80
C GLY A 8 19.65 35.43 7.74
N LEU A 9 18.88 36.53 7.70
CA LEU A 9 17.41 36.47 7.57
C LEU A 9 16.97 35.94 6.19
N LEU A 10 17.67 36.32 5.12
CA LEU A 10 17.43 35.78 3.77
C LEU A 10 17.68 34.27 3.69
N GLY A 11 18.76 33.78 4.32
CA GLY A 11 19.07 32.35 4.37
C GLY A 11 18.01 31.53 5.11
N LEU A 12 17.51 32.03 6.24
CA LEU A 12 16.43 31.38 7.00
C LEU A 12 15.10 31.37 6.24
N ALA A 13 14.78 32.46 5.52
CA ALA A 13 13.58 32.51 4.69
C ALA A 13 13.63 31.49 3.54
N ILE A 14 14.77 31.37 2.86
CA ILE A 14 14.96 30.38 1.79
C ILE A 14 14.83 28.95 2.34
N ALA A 15 15.47 28.64 3.46
CA ALA A 15 15.37 27.32 4.10
C ALA A 15 13.92 26.99 4.52
N GLY A 16 13.20 27.97 5.07
CA GLY A 16 11.79 27.84 5.41
C GLY A 16 10.90 27.59 4.19
N ILE A 17 11.13 28.32 3.09
CA ILE A 17 10.41 28.13 1.82
C ILE A 17 10.72 26.74 1.24
N SER A 18 11.98 26.31 1.22
CA SER A 18 12.36 24.98 0.73
C SER A 18 11.73 23.86 1.56
N LEU A 19 11.74 23.98 2.89
CA LEU A 19 11.06 23.02 3.78
C LEU A 19 9.56 23.01 3.56
N TYR A 20 8.92 24.19 3.41
CA TYR A 20 7.50 24.29 3.11
C TYR A 20 7.17 23.66 1.75
N VAL A 21 7.94 23.94 0.70
CA VAL A 21 7.77 23.34 -0.63
C VAL A 21 7.97 21.83 -0.58
N MET A 22 8.95 21.33 0.18
CA MET A 22 9.15 19.90 0.39
C MET A 22 7.96 19.26 1.11
N LEU A 23 7.49 19.85 2.21
CA LEU A 23 6.31 19.38 2.94
C LEU A 23 5.05 19.46 2.07
N TYR A 24 4.90 20.49 1.25
CA TYR A 24 3.80 20.63 0.29
C TYR A 24 3.85 19.57 -0.81
N ALA A 25 5.03 19.31 -1.40
CA ALA A 25 5.24 18.25 -2.39
C ALA A 25 5.01 16.84 -1.81
N LEU A 26 5.34 16.64 -0.53
CA LEU A 26 5.05 15.42 0.23
C LEU A 26 3.58 15.33 0.71
N GLY A 27 2.78 16.38 0.50
CA GLY A 27 1.36 16.41 0.84
C GLY A 27 1.05 16.63 2.33
N PHE A 28 1.98 17.19 3.10
CA PHE A 28 1.82 17.47 4.54
C PHE A 28 0.79 18.56 4.84
N PHE A 29 0.66 19.54 3.94
CA PHE A 29 -0.29 20.65 4.03
C PHE A 29 -1.39 20.60 2.96
N GLN A 30 -1.36 19.58 2.11
CA GLN A 30 -2.49 19.32 1.23
C GLN A 30 -3.63 18.87 2.12
N TYR A 31 -4.74 19.61 2.07
CA TYR A 31 -6.06 19.12 2.40
C TYR A 31 -6.16 17.61 2.07
N LEU A 32 -6.57 16.82 3.07
CA LEU A 32 -6.86 15.38 2.99
C LEU A 32 -8.19 15.16 2.23
N GLY A 33 -8.33 15.82 1.09
CA GLY A 33 -9.33 15.60 0.07
C GLY A 33 -8.62 15.70 -1.29
N GLY A 34 -8.77 14.62 -2.02
CA GLY A 34 -8.33 14.35 -3.37
C GLY A 34 -8.94 15.26 -4.42
N LYS A 35 -9.03 14.70 -5.62
CA LYS A 35 -9.30 15.44 -6.85
C LYS A 35 -10.63 16.22 -6.75
N LYS A 36 -10.75 17.26 -7.59
CA LYS A 36 -11.99 18.03 -7.81
C LYS A 36 -13.25 17.14 -7.79
N PRO A 37 -14.42 17.67 -7.38
CA PRO A 37 -15.68 16.92 -7.37
C PRO A 37 -15.86 16.12 -8.65
N SER A 38 -16.15 14.82 -8.51
CA SER A 38 -16.44 13.97 -9.66
C SER A 38 -17.66 14.52 -10.41
N LEU A 39 -17.62 14.47 -11.73
CA LEU A 39 -18.80 14.77 -12.56
C LEU A 39 -19.84 13.64 -12.49
N ILE A 40 -19.45 12.49 -11.95
CA ILE A 40 -20.29 11.32 -11.74
C ILE A 40 -21.00 11.47 -10.38
N PRO A 41 -22.34 11.41 -10.32
CA PRO A 41 -23.05 11.39 -9.04
C PRO A 41 -22.59 10.20 -8.18
N PRO A 42 -22.28 10.44 -6.88
CA PRO A 42 -21.78 9.38 -6.02
C PRO A 42 -22.86 8.35 -5.72
N VAL A 43 -22.49 7.07 -5.81
CA VAL A 43 -23.31 5.96 -5.32
C VAL A 43 -23.34 5.92 -3.79
N SER A 44 -24.26 5.15 -3.21
CA SER A 44 -24.33 4.96 -1.76
C SER A 44 -23.08 4.25 -1.21
N ARG A 45 -22.74 4.49 0.07
CA ARG A 45 -21.66 3.77 0.77
C ARG A 45 -21.74 2.25 0.59
N GLN A 46 -22.93 1.67 0.75
CA GLN A 46 -23.11 0.22 0.68
C GLN A 46 -22.82 -0.30 -0.74
N GLU A 47 -23.30 0.41 -1.76
CA GLU A 47 -23.03 0.04 -3.15
C GLU A 47 -21.54 0.14 -3.49
N LEU A 48 -20.84 1.18 -3.02
CA LEU A 48 -19.40 1.28 -3.20
C LEU A 48 -18.67 0.11 -2.51
N GLU A 49 -19.07 -0.23 -1.29
CA GLU A 49 -18.49 -1.34 -0.55
C GLU A 49 -18.65 -2.67 -1.30
N ASP A 50 -19.85 -2.95 -1.80
CA ASP A 50 -20.15 -4.16 -2.58
C ASP A 50 -19.32 -4.21 -3.86
N ARG A 51 -19.18 -3.08 -4.58
CA ARG A 51 -18.32 -2.96 -5.76
C ARG A 51 -16.85 -3.23 -5.42
N LEU A 52 -16.34 -2.70 -4.30
CA LEU A 52 -14.97 -2.95 -3.87
C LEU A 52 -14.74 -4.42 -3.49
N LEU A 53 -15.69 -5.04 -2.79
CA LEU A 53 -15.60 -6.46 -2.45
C LEU A 53 -15.69 -7.37 -3.68
N SER A 54 -16.37 -6.93 -4.75
CA SER A 54 -16.46 -7.67 -6.03
C SER A 54 -15.14 -7.75 -6.80
N LEU A 55 -14.13 -6.92 -6.45
CA LEU A 55 -12.79 -7.00 -7.04
C LEU A 55 -12.01 -8.26 -6.61
N ASN A 56 -12.47 -8.94 -5.56
CA ASN A 56 -11.87 -10.19 -5.08
C ASN A 56 -11.96 -11.29 -6.14
N ASP A 57 -10.83 -11.95 -6.36
CA ASP A 57 -10.75 -13.08 -7.28
C ASP A 57 -9.79 -14.15 -6.69
N PRO A 58 -10.18 -15.43 -6.63
CA PRO A 58 -9.30 -16.53 -6.19
C PRO A 58 -8.01 -16.69 -7.00
N SER A 59 -7.96 -16.15 -8.22
CA SER A 59 -6.79 -16.13 -9.11
C SER A 59 -5.84 -14.97 -8.84
N LYS A 60 -6.22 -14.00 -8.00
CA LYS A 60 -5.37 -12.84 -7.63
C LYS A 60 -4.59 -13.08 -6.33
N PRO A 61 -3.38 -12.49 -6.21
CA PRO A 61 -2.50 -12.62 -5.04
C PRO A 61 -2.92 -11.78 -3.83
N TYR A 62 -4.06 -11.10 -3.90
CA TYR A 62 -4.57 -10.20 -2.87
C TYR A 62 -6.04 -10.46 -2.56
N GLN A 63 -6.49 -9.90 -1.44
CA GLN A 63 -7.87 -9.87 -1.01
C GLN A 63 -8.27 -8.48 -0.49
N ILE A 64 -9.57 -8.20 -0.53
CA ILE A 64 -10.22 -7.06 0.09
C ILE A 64 -11.26 -7.62 1.06
N ALA A 65 -11.15 -7.26 2.33
CA ALA A 65 -12.04 -7.75 3.38
C ALA A 65 -12.45 -6.62 4.34
N LYS A 66 -13.41 -6.88 5.22
CA LYS A 66 -13.75 -5.96 6.30
C LYS A 66 -12.57 -5.74 7.23
N GLY A 67 -12.37 -4.49 7.63
CA GLY A 67 -11.34 -4.11 8.60
C GLY A 67 -11.87 -4.02 10.03
N ASP A 68 -10.99 -4.21 11.00
CA ASP A 68 -11.29 -3.93 12.42
C ASP A 68 -11.28 -2.42 12.68
N GLU A 69 -10.20 -1.74 12.31
CA GLU A 69 -10.01 -0.30 12.57
C GLU A 69 -10.54 0.60 11.44
N ALA A 70 -10.65 0.07 10.23
CA ALA A 70 -11.15 0.74 9.03
C ALA A 70 -12.36 0.00 8.48
N ASP A 71 -13.03 0.52 7.44
CA ASP A 71 -14.18 -0.17 6.85
C ASP A 71 -13.74 -1.39 6.03
N LEU A 72 -12.69 -1.23 5.22
CA LEU A 72 -12.10 -2.30 4.42
C LEU A 72 -10.57 -2.33 4.56
N VAL A 73 -9.99 -3.50 4.31
CA VAL A 73 -8.55 -3.73 4.22
C VAL A 73 -8.26 -4.50 2.94
N ALA A 74 -7.36 -3.97 2.11
CA ALA A 74 -6.83 -4.63 0.93
C ALA A 74 -5.39 -5.07 1.19
N GLU A 75 -5.11 -6.36 1.10
CA GLU A 75 -3.79 -6.91 1.46
C GLU A 75 -3.42 -8.16 0.66
N TRP A 76 -2.13 -8.46 0.61
CA TRP A 76 -1.61 -9.69 0.02
C TRP A 76 -2.06 -10.92 0.81
N LYS A 77 -2.42 -12.00 0.10
CA LYS A 77 -2.82 -13.30 0.68
C LYS A 77 -1.62 -14.13 1.14
N ILE A 78 -0.89 -13.64 2.14
CA ILE A 78 0.36 -14.29 2.61
C ILE A 78 0.06 -15.61 3.33
N ASP A 79 -1.08 -15.69 4.03
CA ASP A 79 -1.51 -16.86 4.80
C ASP A 79 -2.27 -17.89 3.96
N ASP A 80 -2.55 -17.58 2.69
CA ASP A 80 -3.18 -18.52 1.75
C ASP A 80 -2.15 -19.52 1.23
N SER A 81 -2.37 -20.80 1.49
CA SER A 81 -1.50 -21.91 1.07
C SER A 81 -1.14 -21.89 -0.43
N LYS A 82 -2.03 -21.42 -1.30
CA LYS A 82 -1.81 -21.31 -2.76
C LYS A 82 -0.74 -20.27 -3.09
N TRP A 83 -0.75 -19.15 -2.38
CA TRP A 83 0.11 -18.01 -2.64
C TRP A 83 1.38 -18.00 -1.79
N TRP A 84 1.31 -18.58 -0.59
CA TRP A 84 2.44 -18.79 0.30
C TRP A 84 3.65 -19.40 -0.43
N GLY A 85 3.43 -20.48 -1.18
CA GLY A 85 4.51 -21.18 -1.89
C GLY A 85 5.13 -20.33 -3.01
N VAL A 86 4.35 -19.44 -3.61
CA VAL A 86 4.81 -18.51 -4.65
C VAL A 86 5.63 -17.39 -4.03
N PHE A 87 5.17 -16.77 -2.95
CA PHE A 87 5.85 -15.65 -2.29
C PHE A 87 7.15 -16.07 -1.58
N ASN A 88 7.18 -17.25 -0.96
CA ASN A 88 8.38 -17.79 -0.34
C ASN A 88 9.46 -18.05 -1.41
N LYS A 89 9.10 -18.72 -2.51
CA LYS A 89 10.04 -19.05 -3.59
C LYS A 89 10.52 -17.83 -4.38
N SER A 90 9.74 -16.75 -4.43
CA SER A 90 10.14 -15.50 -5.10
C SER A 90 11.10 -14.64 -4.27
N GLY A 91 11.30 -14.95 -2.98
CA GLY A 91 12.14 -14.16 -2.09
C GLY A 91 11.55 -12.79 -1.76
N LEU A 92 10.21 -12.70 -1.71
CA LEU A 92 9.49 -11.45 -1.46
C LEU A 92 9.90 -10.85 -0.10
N LYS A 93 10.36 -9.60 -0.06
CA LYS A 93 10.81 -8.95 1.19
C LYS A 93 9.78 -8.01 1.81
N TYR A 94 8.76 -7.64 1.04
CA TYR A 94 7.74 -6.70 1.48
C TYR A 94 6.36 -7.17 1.07
N VAL A 95 5.40 -6.89 1.94
CA VAL A 95 3.99 -7.09 1.69
C VAL A 95 3.28 -5.77 1.90
N TYR A 96 2.25 -5.51 1.10
CA TYR A 96 1.48 -4.28 1.22
C TYR A 96 0.09 -4.53 1.77
N ARG A 97 -0.38 -3.51 2.46
CA ARG A 97 -1.68 -3.45 3.09
C ARG A 97 -2.21 -2.03 2.96
N ALA A 98 -3.45 -1.89 2.53
CA ALA A 98 -4.17 -0.62 2.46
C ALA A 98 -5.42 -0.70 3.33
N SER A 99 -5.54 0.21 4.29
CA SER A 99 -6.75 0.37 5.12
C SER A 99 -7.61 1.49 4.53
N LEU A 100 -8.88 1.19 4.27
CA LEU A 100 -9.81 2.07 3.57
C LEU A 100 -10.96 2.48 4.51
N LEU A 101 -11.21 3.78 4.61
CA LEU A 101 -12.37 4.36 5.28
C LEU A 101 -13.29 5.01 4.25
N LEU A 102 -14.56 4.62 4.23
CA LEU A 102 -15.58 5.13 3.32
C LEU A 102 -16.35 6.26 4.02
N ASP A 103 -16.03 7.50 3.69
CA ASP A 103 -16.68 8.69 4.24
C ASP A 103 -17.85 9.12 3.33
N GLU A 104 -19.06 8.64 3.65
CA GLU A 104 -20.30 8.95 2.93
C GLU A 104 -20.59 10.45 2.87
N LYS A 105 -20.32 11.19 3.96
CA LYS A 105 -20.63 12.63 4.00
C LYS A 105 -19.80 13.43 3.01
N ARG A 106 -18.58 12.96 2.71
CA ARG A 106 -17.66 13.58 1.77
C ARG A 106 -17.60 12.86 0.42
N HIS A 107 -18.26 11.71 0.29
CA HIS A 107 -18.09 10.77 -0.82
C HIS A 107 -16.61 10.56 -1.17
N SER A 108 -15.82 10.25 -0.14
CA SER A 108 -14.38 10.05 -0.26
C SER A 108 -13.95 8.73 0.37
N VAL A 109 -12.98 8.06 -0.26
CA VAL A 109 -12.30 6.89 0.29
C VAL A 109 -10.92 7.31 0.77
N ARG A 110 -10.73 7.31 2.09
CA ARG A 110 -9.42 7.59 2.70
C ARG A 110 -8.63 6.31 2.79
N CYS A 111 -7.41 6.33 2.25
CA CYS A 111 -6.54 5.17 2.19
C CYS A 111 -5.25 5.41 2.96
N TYR A 112 -5.02 4.59 3.98
CA TYR A 112 -3.74 4.52 4.68
C TYR A 112 -2.98 3.28 4.23
N GLU A 113 -1.80 3.49 3.67
CA GLU A 113 -1.00 2.40 3.10
C GLU A 113 0.14 2.00 4.03
N GLN A 114 0.45 0.72 4.02
CA GLN A 114 1.50 0.13 4.82
C GLN A 114 2.34 -0.81 3.96
N LEU A 115 3.65 -0.73 4.14
CA LEU A 115 4.59 -1.75 3.68
C LEU A 115 5.20 -2.41 4.90
N VAL A 116 5.01 -3.73 4.98
CA VAL A 116 5.54 -4.56 6.05
C VAL A 116 6.69 -5.36 5.49
N HIS A 117 7.87 -5.21 6.08
CA HIS A 117 9.00 -6.07 5.76
C HIS A 117 8.74 -7.48 6.32
N ILE A 118 8.95 -8.50 5.49
CA ILE A 118 8.82 -9.90 5.87
C ILE A 118 10.17 -10.60 5.72
N THR A 119 10.45 -11.53 6.61
CA THR A 119 11.64 -12.38 6.56
C THR A 119 11.23 -13.82 6.54
N TRP A 120 11.79 -14.57 5.59
CA TRP A 120 11.58 -16.01 5.46
C TRP A 120 12.75 -16.73 6.14
N THR A 121 12.46 -17.63 7.08
CA THR A 121 13.48 -18.45 7.74
C THR A 121 13.18 -19.93 7.48
N ALA A 122 14.16 -20.70 6.97
CA ALA A 122 14.00 -22.13 6.76
C ALA A 122 14.19 -22.90 8.08
N GLY A 123 13.21 -23.73 8.47
CA GLY A 123 13.36 -24.72 9.54
C GLY A 123 13.98 -26.02 9.03
N ILE A 124 14.72 -26.74 9.88
CA ILE A 124 15.56 -27.91 9.53
C ILE A 124 14.80 -29.24 9.43
N ASP A 125 13.54 -29.32 9.85
CA ASP A 125 12.66 -30.49 9.67
C ASP A 125 11.31 -30.00 9.11
N ASP A 126 10.86 -30.60 8.00
CA ASP A 126 9.64 -30.23 7.26
C ASP A 126 9.37 -28.72 7.26
N VAL A 127 10.19 -28.01 6.48
CA VAL A 127 10.32 -26.55 6.37
C VAL A 127 8.97 -25.80 6.42
N LYS A 128 8.47 -25.55 7.62
CA LYS A 128 7.45 -24.54 7.91
C LYS A 128 8.19 -23.26 8.28
N PRO A 129 8.43 -22.32 7.34
CA PRO A 129 9.03 -21.06 7.68
C PRO A 129 8.06 -20.26 8.55
N TYR A 130 8.53 -19.87 9.73
CA TYR A 130 7.83 -18.90 10.54
C TYR A 130 8.04 -17.52 9.92
N VAL A 131 6.95 -16.85 9.55
CA VAL A 131 7.00 -15.45 9.12
C VAL A 131 7.29 -14.61 10.36
N SER A 132 8.57 -14.27 10.60
CA SER A 132 8.87 -13.25 11.58
C SER A 132 8.59 -11.90 10.95
N TYR A 133 7.48 -11.27 11.35
CA TYR A 133 7.21 -9.87 11.07
C TYR A 133 8.26 -9.03 11.80
N GLN A 134 9.44 -8.85 11.20
CA GLN A 134 10.40 -7.88 11.68
C GLN A 134 9.84 -6.52 11.26
N LYS A 135 9.03 -5.95 12.16
CA LYS A 135 8.19 -4.74 12.00
C LYS A 135 9.03 -3.49 11.72
N SER A 136 9.69 -3.42 10.56
CA SER A 136 9.94 -2.14 9.91
C SER A 136 8.71 -1.85 9.07
N PHE A 137 7.86 -0.95 9.58
CA PHE A 137 6.64 -0.50 8.94
C PHE A 137 6.88 0.88 8.37
N PHE A 138 6.82 1.01 7.06
CA PHE A 138 6.49 2.32 6.49
C PHE A 138 4.98 2.41 6.44
N GLY A 139 4.42 3.45 7.05
CA GLY A 139 2.98 3.70 7.07
C GLY A 139 2.69 5.14 6.67
N GLY A 140 1.87 5.32 5.63
CA GLY A 140 1.52 6.63 5.10
C GLY A 140 1.22 6.56 3.60
N ARG A 141 1.48 7.66 2.87
CA ARG A 141 1.30 7.72 1.42
C ARG A 141 2.52 7.12 0.72
N ILE A 142 2.34 6.03 -0.03
CA ILE A 142 3.42 5.42 -0.83
C ILE A 142 3.35 6.00 -2.24
N LEU A 143 4.23 6.96 -2.54
CA LEU A 143 4.24 7.67 -3.84
C LEU A 143 4.54 6.73 -5.02
N TYR A 144 5.50 5.81 -4.85
CA TYR A 144 5.86 4.82 -5.85
C TYR A 144 6.69 3.71 -5.20
N LYS A 145 6.34 2.45 -5.42
CA LYS A 145 7.20 1.31 -5.13
C LYS A 145 6.93 0.17 -6.10
N LYS A 146 7.92 -0.11 -6.95
CA LYS A 146 7.97 -1.31 -7.80
C LYS A 146 9.25 -2.05 -7.45
N GLU A 147 9.12 -3.32 -7.08
CA GLU A 147 10.27 -4.15 -6.69
C GLU A 147 10.25 -5.42 -7.54
N LYS A 148 11.36 -5.68 -8.25
CA LYS A 148 11.55 -6.96 -8.96
C LYS A 148 12.14 -7.94 -7.95
N ALA A 149 11.35 -8.89 -7.48
CA ALA A 149 11.85 -9.97 -6.62
C ALA A 149 12.37 -11.11 -7.52
N LYS A 150 13.67 -11.35 -7.51
CA LYS A 150 14.29 -12.53 -8.13
C LYS A 150 14.53 -13.57 -7.04
N GLY A 151 13.75 -14.64 -7.03
CA GLY A 151 13.92 -15.76 -6.11
C GLY A 151 14.81 -16.85 -6.69
N TYR A 152 15.78 -17.33 -5.90
CA TYR A 152 16.55 -18.53 -6.19
C TYR A 152 16.10 -19.63 -5.22
N GLY A 153 15.53 -20.72 -5.74
CA GLY A 153 15.16 -21.88 -4.94
C GLY A 153 16.03 -23.09 -5.30
N ILE A 154 16.65 -23.73 -4.30
CA ILE A 154 17.27 -25.05 -4.46
C ILE A 154 16.20 -26.10 -4.21
N LYS A 155 15.92 -26.94 -5.21
CA LYS A 155 15.07 -28.13 -5.09
C LYS A 155 15.89 -29.17 -4.31
N GLN A 156 15.47 -29.54 -3.09
CA GLN A 156 16.14 -30.63 -2.36
C GLN A 156 15.99 -31.95 -3.14
N LEU A 157 17.11 -32.67 -3.21
CA LEU A 157 17.47 -33.64 -4.23
C LEU A 157 16.63 -34.92 -4.23
N LYS A 158 16.18 -35.31 -5.43
CA LYS A 158 16.26 -36.71 -5.91
C LYS A 158 16.42 -36.84 -7.43
N THR A 159 16.22 -35.76 -8.18
CA THR A 159 16.51 -35.72 -9.62
C THR A 159 16.80 -34.29 -10.04
N LEU A 160 17.88 -34.10 -10.82
CA LEU A 160 18.34 -32.84 -11.43
C LEU A 160 17.34 -32.32 -12.48
N GLU A 161 16.11 -32.05 -12.07
CA GLU A 161 15.14 -31.34 -12.90
C GLU A 161 15.10 -29.87 -12.49
N VAL A 162 15.68 -29.05 -13.35
CA VAL A 162 15.60 -27.58 -13.33
C VAL A 162 14.12 -27.19 -13.42
N GLY A 163 13.48 -27.03 -12.25
CA GLY A 163 12.06 -26.74 -12.13
C GLY A 163 11.76 -25.26 -12.34
N LYS A 164 10.71 -24.97 -13.12
CA LYS A 164 10.24 -23.65 -13.58
C LYS A 164 10.41 -22.52 -12.54
N MET A 165 10.97 -21.42 -13.03
CA MET A 165 11.14 -20.14 -12.33
C MET A 165 9.78 -19.47 -12.11
N TYR A 166 9.54 -18.91 -10.91
CA TYR A 166 8.43 -17.99 -10.67
C TYR A 166 9.02 -16.58 -10.46
N ASP A 167 9.02 -15.79 -11.54
CA ASP A 167 9.34 -14.36 -11.48
C ASP A 167 8.06 -13.62 -11.04
N TYR A 168 7.95 -13.30 -9.74
CA TYR A 168 6.84 -12.49 -9.24
C TYR A 168 7.33 -11.07 -9.01
N LYS A 169 6.87 -10.15 -9.85
CA LYS A 169 7.12 -8.72 -9.72
C LYS A 169 6.16 -8.14 -8.68
N PHE A 170 6.70 -7.57 -7.61
CA PHE A 170 5.89 -6.85 -6.64
C PHE A 170 5.53 -5.47 -7.21
N ASP A 171 4.26 -5.29 -7.55
CA ASP A 171 3.72 -4.03 -8.05
C ASP A 171 2.50 -3.64 -7.21
N ILE A 172 2.62 -2.58 -6.41
CA ILE A 172 1.53 -2.07 -5.56
C ILE A 172 0.29 -1.72 -6.39
N ASP A 173 0.50 -1.31 -7.64
CA ASP A 173 -0.56 -0.93 -8.54
C ASP A 173 -1.48 -2.11 -8.92
N GLU A 174 -1.05 -3.38 -8.73
CA GLU A 174 -1.92 -4.56 -8.91
C GLU A 174 -3.11 -4.58 -7.95
N ILE A 175 -2.93 -4.02 -6.74
CA ILE A 175 -4.01 -3.87 -5.75
C ILE A 175 -4.61 -2.48 -5.83
N ARG A 176 -3.76 -1.45 -5.80
CA ARG A 176 -4.19 -0.05 -5.67
C ARG A 176 -4.95 0.42 -6.90
N GLY A 177 -4.47 0.10 -8.10
CA GLY A 177 -5.04 0.58 -9.36
C GLY A 177 -6.52 0.22 -9.51
N PRO A 178 -6.92 -1.06 -9.40
CA PRO A 178 -8.32 -1.47 -9.47
C PRO A 178 -9.22 -0.81 -8.42
N ILE A 179 -8.72 -0.61 -7.20
CA ILE A 179 -9.47 0.06 -6.13
C ILE A 179 -9.73 1.52 -6.49
N ILE A 180 -8.69 2.26 -6.92
CA ILE A 180 -8.83 3.66 -7.33
C ILE A 180 -9.84 3.79 -8.47
N ALA A 181 -9.75 2.91 -9.48
CA ALA A 181 -10.67 2.91 -10.62
C ALA A 181 -12.13 2.77 -10.15
N VAL A 182 -12.43 1.76 -9.32
CA VAL A 182 -13.80 1.56 -8.79
C VAL A 182 -14.28 2.74 -7.96
N VAL A 183 -13.41 3.34 -7.14
CA VAL A 183 -13.75 4.53 -6.34
C VAL A 183 -14.12 5.71 -7.26
N GLU A 184 -13.24 6.04 -8.22
CA GLU A 184 -13.45 7.18 -9.12
C GLU A 184 -14.67 6.97 -10.05
N GLU A 185 -14.85 5.76 -10.59
CA GLU A 185 -15.99 5.37 -11.43
C GLU A 185 -17.33 5.35 -10.67
N SER A 186 -17.28 5.21 -9.35
CA SER A 186 -18.47 5.25 -8.48
C SER A 186 -18.86 6.68 -8.07
N GLY A 187 -18.16 7.70 -8.58
CA GLY A 187 -18.38 9.10 -8.21
C GLY A 187 -17.74 9.51 -6.90
N TRP A 188 -16.87 8.67 -6.33
CA TRP A 188 -16.17 8.94 -5.08
C TRP A 188 -14.75 9.42 -5.32
N GLU A 189 -14.22 10.12 -4.33
CA GLU A 189 -12.90 10.70 -4.36
C GLU A 189 -11.86 9.79 -3.68
N TRP A 190 -10.75 9.51 -4.34
CA TRP A 190 -9.64 8.78 -3.72
C TRP A 190 -8.70 9.71 -2.95
N VAL A 191 -8.48 9.40 -1.66
CA VAL A 191 -7.71 10.25 -0.74
C VAL A 191 -6.62 9.43 -0.03
N PRO A 192 -5.36 9.46 -0.49
CA PRO A 192 -4.27 8.86 0.28
C PRO A 192 -3.98 9.69 1.54
N VAL A 193 -3.81 9.02 2.68
CA VAL A 193 -3.51 9.67 3.97
C VAL A 193 -2.16 9.24 4.53
N THR A 194 -1.50 10.15 5.24
CA THR A 194 -0.16 9.91 5.80
C THR A 194 -0.17 9.33 7.21
N ALA A 195 -1.29 9.38 7.92
CA ALA A 195 -1.39 8.92 9.30
C ALA A 195 -2.63 8.04 9.56
N LYS A 196 -2.44 6.98 10.34
CA LYS A 196 -3.47 5.98 10.68
C LYS A 196 -4.72 6.60 11.33
N LYS A 197 -4.57 7.71 12.06
CA LYS A 197 -5.70 8.41 12.71
C LYS A 197 -6.79 8.87 11.72
N HIS A 198 -6.47 9.00 10.44
CA HIS A 198 -7.41 9.47 9.41
C HIS A 198 -8.30 8.38 8.80
N ILE A 199 -8.03 7.10 9.11
CA ILE A 199 -8.83 5.95 8.67
C ILE A 199 -9.58 5.23 9.80
N LYS A 200 -9.57 5.81 11.01
CA LYS A 200 -10.36 5.30 12.13
C LYS A 200 -11.80 5.78 12.00
N ARG A 201 -12.75 4.86 12.23
CA ARG A 201 -14.19 5.14 12.28
C ARG A 201 -14.55 6.14 13.38
#